data_AF-A0AAV9RLV3-F1
#
_entry.id   AF-A0AAV9RLV3-F1
#
_cell.length_a   1.000
_cell.length_b   1.000
_cell.length_c   1.000
_cell.angle_alpha   90.00
_cell.angle_beta   90.00
_cell.angle_gamma   90.00
#
_symmetry.space_group_name_H-M   'P 1'
#
loop_
_entity.id
_entity.type
_entity.pdbx_description
1 polymer ?
#
loop_
_entity_poly.entity_id
_entity_poly.type
_entity_poly.pdbx_seq_one_letter_code
_entity_poly.pdbx_strand_id
1 'polypeptide(L)'
;MTNRESHFSASQHPFLYFQVLFLTAQFEAAVAFLFRVERLRSHAVHVALVLYELRLLLKSLGQSAQLLSQEPGDPPMIRRLNFIRLLMLYTRKFESTDPREALQYFYFLRNEKDSQGENMFMRCVSELVIESREFDMLLGKLEKDGSRKPGIIDKFAGDTRSIISKVALEAENKGLFEEAVRLYELAKNPDKVLELMNKLLSPVIAQVSVPQSNKERLKNTAVAIAERYRSQGTAAEKSFNSTFYLLLDLMTFFDEYHAGHVDRAYDVIERLKLLPLTQESVEERVAAFRSFSDEVRHNLSEVLLAAMNILFTQYKRVRGAPAGTPGRSQITIEDRGMQLRSQARALITFAGMIPYNMAGDTNARLVQMELLMN
;
A
#
# COMPACT_ATOMS: atom_id res chain seq x y z
N MET A 1 -47.63 17.32 3.24
CA MET A 1 -47.82 15.84 3.21
C MET A 1 -48.74 15.33 4.31
N THR A 2 -48.88 16.05 5.43
CA THR A 2 -49.66 15.65 6.61
C THR A 2 -51.16 15.40 6.40
N ASN A 3 -51.85 16.15 5.53
CA ASN A 3 -53.32 16.01 5.37
C ASN A 3 -53.77 14.80 4.54
N ARG A 4 -52.92 14.24 3.66
CA ARG A 4 -53.27 13.04 2.87
C ARG A 4 -52.97 11.76 3.62
N GLU A 5 -51.85 11.70 4.35
CA GLU A 5 -51.48 10.53 5.16
C GLU A 5 -52.49 10.29 6.30
N SER A 6 -53.03 11.36 6.90
CA SER A 6 -54.08 11.27 7.92
C SER A 6 -55.42 10.79 7.36
N HIS A 7 -55.80 11.24 6.15
CA HIS A 7 -57.04 10.84 5.48
C HIS A 7 -57.10 9.33 5.18
N PHE A 8 -55.95 8.71 4.93
CA PHE A 8 -55.87 7.26 4.65
C PHE A 8 -55.42 6.42 5.85
N SER A 9 -55.31 7.01 7.04
CA SER A 9 -54.75 6.34 8.22
C SER A 9 -53.45 5.59 7.90
N ALA A 10 -52.52 6.26 7.20
CA ALA A 10 -51.39 5.62 6.54
C ALA A 10 -50.49 4.79 7.49
N SER A 11 -50.39 5.17 8.77
CA SER A 11 -49.69 4.40 9.79
C SER A 11 -50.36 3.06 10.13
N GLN A 12 -51.70 3.01 10.09
CA GLN A 12 -52.50 1.83 10.40
C GLN A 12 -52.67 0.92 9.16
N HIS A 13 -52.76 1.52 7.97
CA HIS A 13 -52.95 0.80 6.70
C HIS A 13 -51.87 1.16 5.66
N PRO A 14 -50.59 0.80 5.90
CA PRO A 14 -49.47 1.21 5.04
C PRO A 14 -49.58 0.66 3.61
N PHE A 15 -50.14 -0.53 3.42
CA PHE A 15 -50.31 -1.12 2.08
C PHE A 15 -51.35 -0.37 1.24
N LEU A 16 -52.47 0.05 1.84
CA LEU A 16 -53.51 0.81 1.14
C LEU A 16 -52.96 2.17 0.69
N TYR A 17 -52.25 2.88 1.57
CA TYR A 17 -51.65 4.15 1.21
C TYR A 17 -50.57 4.01 0.14
N PHE A 18 -49.72 2.97 0.23
CA PHE A 18 -48.77 2.63 -0.83
C PHE A 18 -49.48 2.36 -2.17
N GLN A 19 -50.55 1.55 -2.18
CA GLN A 19 -51.32 1.26 -3.40
C GLN A 19 -51.88 2.53 -4.03
N VAL A 20 -52.44 3.45 -3.24
CA VAL A 20 -52.94 4.73 -3.74
C VAL A 20 -51.81 5.54 -4.39
N LEU A 21 -50.66 5.67 -3.73
CA LEU A 21 -49.51 6.39 -4.29
C LEU A 21 -49.00 5.72 -5.58
N PHE A 22 -48.92 4.39 -5.58
CA PHE A 22 -48.39 3.61 -6.70
C PHE A 22 -49.33 3.64 -7.92
N LEU A 23 -50.64 3.49 -7.72
CA LEU A 23 -51.66 3.55 -8.79
C LEU A 23 -51.83 4.96 -9.35
N THR A 24 -51.51 5.99 -8.56
CA THR A 24 -51.46 7.38 -9.04
C THR A 24 -50.09 7.79 -9.58
N ALA A 25 -49.20 6.83 -9.82
CA ALA A 25 -47.85 7.00 -10.38
C ALA A 25 -46.94 7.93 -9.55
N GLN A 26 -47.20 8.10 -8.26
CA GLN A 26 -46.32 8.83 -7.33
C GLN A 26 -45.25 7.89 -6.76
N PHE A 27 -44.43 7.30 -7.64
CA PHE A 27 -43.51 6.22 -7.30
C PHE A 27 -42.47 6.59 -6.23
N GLU A 28 -41.86 7.77 -6.33
CA GLU A 28 -40.83 8.25 -5.41
C GLU A 28 -41.40 8.44 -4.01
N ALA A 29 -42.60 9.02 -3.92
CA ALA A 29 -43.32 9.19 -2.66
C ALA A 29 -43.76 7.84 -2.08
N ALA A 30 -44.21 6.89 -2.92
CA ALA A 30 -44.60 5.55 -2.50
C ALA A 30 -43.42 4.79 -1.87
N VAL A 31 -42.26 4.81 -2.54
CA VAL A 31 -41.01 4.20 -2.03
C VAL A 31 -40.57 4.88 -0.74
N ALA A 32 -40.51 6.21 -0.71
CA ALA A 32 -40.08 6.95 0.48
C ALA A 32 -41.01 6.69 1.67
N PHE A 33 -42.33 6.58 1.44
CA PHE A 33 -43.30 6.22 2.47
C PHE A 33 -43.04 4.81 3.02
N LEU A 34 -42.92 3.80 2.16
CA LEU A 34 -42.63 2.43 2.62
C LEU A 34 -41.30 2.35 3.39
N PHE A 35 -40.27 3.08 2.96
CA PHE A 35 -38.96 3.06 3.61
C PHE A 35 -38.96 3.66 5.03
N ARG A 36 -39.92 4.53 5.36
CA ARG A 36 -40.11 5.04 6.73
C ARG A 36 -40.58 3.94 7.68
N VAL A 37 -41.31 2.95 7.19
CA VAL A 37 -41.82 1.84 7.97
C VAL A 37 -40.77 0.74 8.05
N GLU A 38 -40.14 0.56 9.21
CA GLU A 38 -38.97 -0.31 9.37
C GLU A 38 -39.14 -1.73 8.81
N ARG A 39 -40.26 -2.40 9.13
CA ARG A 39 -40.57 -3.75 8.65
C ARG A 39 -40.77 -3.84 7.12
N LEU A 40 -40.96 -2.73 6.43
CA LEU A 40 -41.20 -2.66 4.98
C LEU A 40 -40.01 -2.09 4.19
N ARG A 41 -38.88 -1.77 4.84
CA ARG A 41 -37.71 -1.19 4.17
C ARG A 41 -37.14 -2.06 3.06
N SER A 42 -37.06 -3.37 3.27
CA SER A 42 -36.62 -4.30 2.23
C SER A 42 -37.53 -4.20 1.00
N HIS A 43 -38.85 -4.26 1.18
CA HIS A 43 -39.83 -4.11 0.11
C HIS A 43 -39.67 -2.77 -0.61
N ALA A 44 -39.52 -1.67 0.13
CA ALA A 44 -39.32 -0.34 -0.44
C ALA A 44 -38.10 -0.29 -1.37
N VAL A 45 -36.98 -0.87 -0.93
CA VAL A 45 -35.73 -0.93 -1.70
C VAL A 45 -35.89 -1.77 -2.94
N HIS A 46 -36.44 -3.00 -2.83
CA HIS A 46 -36.60 -3.88 -3.99
C HIS A 46 -37.58 -3.30 -5.02
N VAL A 47 -38.67 -2.66 -4.59
CA VAL A 47 -39.57 -1.92 -5.50
C VAL A 47 -38.82 -0.78 -6.18
N ALA A 48 -37.99 -0.02 -5.46
CA ALA A 48 -37.17 1.04 -6.04
C ALA A 48 -36.16 0.50 -7.06
N LEU A 49 -35.53 -0.65 -6.81
CA LEU A 49 -34.62 -1.31 -7.75
C LEU A 49 -35.32 -1.68 -9.06
N VAL A 50 -36.54 -2.25 -8.98
CA VAL A 50 -37.34 -2.58 -10.16
C VAL A 50 -37.70 -1.31 -10.94
N LEU A 51 -38.17 -0.26 -10.26
CA LEU A 51 -38.50 1.02 -10.89
C LEU A 51 -37.27 1.69 -11.53
N TYR A 52 -36.10 1.55 -10.89
CA TYR A 52 -34.83 2.05 -11.40
C TYR A 52 -34.43 1.35 -12.71
N GLU A 53 -34.45 0.02 -12.75
CA GLU A 53 -34.11 -0.75 -13.95
C GLU A 53 -35.12 -0.52 -15.09
N LEU A 54 -36.40 -0.29 -14.75
CA LEU A 54 -37.44 0.10 -15.72
C LEU A 54 -37.36 1.58 -16.15
N ARG A 55 -36.43 2.36 -15.59
CA ARG A 55 -36.27 3.81 -15.84
C ARG A 55 -37.52 4.64 -15.52
N LEU A 56 -38.31 4.20 -14.55
CA LEU A 56 -39.54 4.87 -14.09
C LEU A 56 -39.30 5.80 -12.90
N LEU A 57 -38.10 5.79 -12.32
CA LEU A 57 -37.76 6.57 -11.13
C LEU A 57 -37.16 7.94 -11.51
N LEU A 58 -37.80 9.01 -11.03
CA LEU A 58 -37.21 10.35 -11.02
C LEU A 58 -36.17 10.45 -9.91
N LYS A 59 -34.90 10.57 -10.30
CA LYS A 59 -33.78 10.64 -9.37
C LYS A 59 -33.44 12.08 -9.01
N SER A 60 -33.01 12.30 -7.78
CA SER A 60 -32.37 13.55 -7.35
C SER A 60 -30.92 13.61 -7.87
N LEU A 61 -30.48 14.80 -8.28
CA LEU A 61 -29.14 15.05 -8.83
C LEU A 61 -28.05 15.18 -7.75
N GLY A 62 -28.44 15.46 -6.49
CA GLY A 62 -27.50 15.70 -5.39
C GLY A 62 -27.53 14.61 -4.31
N GLN A 63 -26.35 14.12 -3.92
CA GLN A 63 -26.21 13.11 -2.85
C GLN A 63 -26.62 13.62 -1.47
N SER A 64 -26.39 14.91 -1.21
CA SER A 64 -26.77 15.58 0.05
C SER A 64 -28.27 15.82 0.17
N ALA A 65 -29.04 15.61 -0.90
CA ALA A 65 -30.49 15.77 -0.86
C ALA A 65 -31.12 14.81 0.17
N GLN A 66 -32.25 15.24 0.72
CA GLN A 66 -33.12 14.36 1.51
C GLN A 66 -33.55 13.16 0.66
N LEU A 67 -34.00 12.09 1.32
CA LEU A 67 -34.43 10.87 0.62
C LEU A 67 -35.47 11.18 -0.46
N LEU A 68 -36.38 12.11 -0.19
CA LEU A 68 -37.36 12.63 -1.13
C LEU A 68 -37.19 14.15 -1.20
N SER A 69 -36.96 14.69 -2.39
CA SER A 69 -36.75 16.11 -2.61
C SER A 69 -37.55 16.64 -3.79
N GLN A 70 -37.60 17.96 -3.93
CA GLN A 70 -38.10 18.65 -5.13
C GLN A 70 -36.95 19.52 -5.64
N GLU A 71 -36.67 19.46 -6.94
CA GLU A 71 -35.62 20.28 -7.55
C GLU A 71 -36.17 21.61 -8.10
N PRO A 72 -35.32 22.65 -8.23
CA PRO A 72 -35.72 23.90 -8.87
C PRO A 72 -36.23 23.65 -10.29
N GLY A 73 -37.47 24.06 -10.56
CA GLY A 73 -38.13 23.84 -11.85
C GLY A 73 -39.07 22.62 -11.89
N ASP A 74 -39.04 21.75 -10.88
CA ASP A 74 -40.04 20.68 -10.76
C ASP A 74 -41.44 21.27 -10.45
N PRO A 75 -42.50 20.83 -11.15
CA PRO A 75 -43.88 21.15 -10.78
C PRO A 75 -44.18 20.80 -9.31
N PRO A 76 -45.13 21.49 -8.64
CA PRO A 76 -45.40 21.32 -7.20
C PRO A 76 -45.64 19.88 -6.71
N MET A 77 -46.13 19.00 -7.59
CA MET A 77 -46.44 17.61 -7.28
C MET A 77 -45.33 16.62 -7.64
N ILE A 78 -44.31 17.06 -8.37
CA ILE A 78 -43.17 16.20 -8.70
C ILE A 78 -42.23 16.11 -7.49
N ARG A 79 -41.81 14.88 -7.24
CA ARG A 79 -40.84 14.52 -6.21
C ARG A 79 -39.79 13.63 -6.85
N ARG A 80 -38.57 13.77 -6.37
CA ARG A 80 -37.41 12.99 -6.82
C ARG A 80 -36.87 12.19 -5.66
N LEU A 81 -36.51 10.94 -5.93
CA LEU A 81 -35.94 10.04 -4.96
C LEU A 81 -34.40 10.10 -5.02
N ASN A 82 -33.76 10.29 -3.88
CA ASN A 82 -32.33 10.10 -3.78
C ASN A 82 -32.02 8.59 -3.70
N PHE A 83 -31.92 7.97 -4.89
CA PHE A 83 -31.71 6.53 -5.04
C PHE A 83 -30.39 6.04 -4.42
N ILE A 84 -29.32 6.81 -4.59
CA ILE A 84 -28.01 6.52 -3.98
C ILE A 84 -28.16 6.44 -2.45
N ARG A 85 -28.77 7.47 -1.84
CA ARG A 85 -28.98 7.52 -0.40
C ARG A 85 -29.89 6.40 0.11
N LEU A 86 -30.92 6.02 -0.66
CA LEU A 86 -31.79 4.89 -0.31
C LEU A 86 -30.97 3.61 -0.14
N LEU A 87 -30.12 3.29 -1.12
CA LEU A 87 -29.29 2.08 -1.09
C LEU A 87 -28.26 2.15 0.03
N MET A 88 -27.54 3.27 0.19
CA MET A 88 -26.55 3.43 1.26
C MET A 88 -27.18 3.28 2.66
N LEU A 89 -28.36 3.87 2.90
CA LEU A 89 -29.05 3.72 4.18
C LEU A 89 -29.52 2.29 4.45
N TYR A 90 -29.82 1.53 3.40
CA TYR A 90 -30.23 0.14 3.51
C TYR A 90 -29.04 -0.79 3.77
N THR A 91 -27.97 -0.68 2.98
CA THR A 91 -26.77 -1.52 3.09
C THR A 91 -26.02 -1.29 4.39
N ARG A 92 -26.03 -0.07 4.94
CA ARG A 92 -25.36 0.26 6.21
C ARG A 92 -25.75 -0.64 7.39
N LYS A 93 -26.91 -1.29 7.34
CA LYS A 93 -27.35 -2.23 8.38
C LYS A 93 -26.57 -3.55 8.39
N PHE A 94 -25.98 -3.95 7.26
CA PHE A 94 -25.37 -5.26 7.09
C PHE A 94 -24.06 -5.22 6.28
N GLU A 95 -23.57 -4.07 5.83
CA GLU A 95 -22.34 -4.01 5.04
C GLU A 95 -21.08 -4.47 5.80
N SER A 96 -21.11 -4.37 7.13
CA SER A 96 -20.06 -4.92 8.00
C SER A 96 -20.19 -6.42 8.28
N THR A 97 -21.40 -6.98 8.26
CA THR A 97 -21.66 -8.41 8.54
C THR A 97 -21.69 -9.25 7.26
N ASP A 98 -22.25 -8.69 6.19
CA ASP A 98 -22.54 -9.34 4.92
C ASP A 98 -22.09 -8.46 3.74
N PRO A 99 -20.77 -8.17 3.61
CA PRO A 99 -20.25 -7.31 2.53
C PRO A 99 -20.54 -7.87 1.14
N ARG A 100 -20.66 -9.20 0.99
CA ARG A 100 -21.09 -9.85 -0.25
C ARG A 100 -22.47 -9.39 -0.71
N GLU A 101 -23.41 -9.29 0.22
CA GLU A 101 -24.77 -8.85 -0.09
C GLU A 101 -24.77 -7.35 -0.38
N ALA A 102 -24.04 -6.54 0.40
CA ALA A 102 -23.96 -5.10 0.18
C ALA A 102 -23.43 -4.76 -1.22
N LEU A 103 -22.43 -5.50 -1.69
CA LEU A 103 -21.86 -5.36 -3.03
C LEU A 103 -22.91 -5.57 -4.14
N GLN A 104 -23.85 -6.51 -3.97
CA GLN A 104 -24.94 -6.73 -4.94
C GLN A 104 -25.83 -5.49 -5.08
N TYR A 105 -26.14 -4.82 -3.97
CA TYR A 105 -26.92 -3.58 -4.00
C TYR A 105 -26.12 -2.44 -4.64
N PHE A 106 -24.83 -2.31 -4.34
CA PHE A 106 -23.99 -1.27 -4.94
C PHE A 106 -23.86 -1.41 -6.46
N TYR A 107 -24.01 -2.61 -7.02
CA TYR A 107 -24.00 -2.78 -8.48
C TYR A 107 -25.12 -2.00 -9.21
N PHE A 108 -26.24 -1.71 -8.53
CA PHE A 108 -27.27 -0.83 -9.08
C PHE A 108 -26.82 0.63 -9.22
N LEU A 109 -25.69 1.02 -8.61
CA LEU A 109 -25.09 2.34 -8.72
C LEU A 109 -24.04 2.44 -9.84
N ARG A 110 -23.86 1.39 -10.67
CA ARG A 110 -22.85 1.32 -11.75
C ARG A 110 -22.94 2.44 -12.79
N ASN A 111 -24.11 3.02 -12.97
CA ASN A 111 -24.35 4.12 -13.91
C ASN A 111 -24.55 5.48 -13.20
N GLU A 112 -24.47 5.50 -11.87
CA GLU A 112 -24.63 6.70 -11.07
C GLU A 112 -23.29 7.38 -10.82
N LYS A 113 -23.30 8.70 -10.74
CA LYS A 113 -22.12 9.51 -10.46
C LYS A 113 -22.39 10.42 -9.28
N ASP A 114 -21.33 10.76 -8.56
CA ASP A 114 -21.38 11.78 -7.53
C ASP A 114 -21.33 13.20 -8.13
N SER A 115 -21.37 14.21 -7.26
CA SER A 115 -21.26 15.62 -7.66
C SER A 115 -19.91 15.97 -8.32
N GLN A 116 -18.88 15.15 -8.13
CA GLN A 116 -17.55 15.30 -8.74
C GLN A 116 -17.41 14.47 -10.03
N GLY A 117 -18.46 13.74 -10.43
CA GLY A 117 -18.45 12.86 -11.60
C GLY A 117 -17.83 11.49 -11.36
N GLU A 118 -17.46 11.15 -10.12
CA GLU A 118 -16.94 9.84 -9.73
C GLU A 118 -18.06 8.80 -9.77
N ASN A 119 -17.75 7.61 -10.28
CA ASN A 119 -18.70 6.51 -10.35
C ASN A 119 -19.04 5.98 -8.95
N MET A 120 -20.33 5.95 -8.62
CA MET A 120 -20.78 5.59 -7.27
C MET A 120 -20.55 4.14 -6.90
N PHE A 121 -20.61 3.23 -7.86
CA PHE A 121 -20.26 1.84 -7.61
C PHE A 121 -18.78 1.72 -7.20
N MET A 122 -17.87 2.37 -7.93
CA MET A 122 -16.42 2.37 -7.59
C MET A 122 -16.18 2.91 -6.17
N ARG A 123 -16.86 4.01 -5.83
CA ARG A 123 -16.73 4.65 -4.53
C ARG A 123 -17.24 3.76 -3.39
N CYS A 124 -18.48 3.28 -3.48
CA CYS A 124 -19.07 2.43 -2.45
C CYS A 124 -18.30 1.12 -2.28
N VAL A 125 -17.80 0.52 -3.38
CA VAL A 125 -16.96 -0.69 -3.29
C VAL A 125 -15.63 -0.39 -2.62
N SER A 126 -15.01 0.76 -2.90
CA SER A 126 -13.75 1.15 -2.24
C SER A 126 -13.94 1.34 -0.74
N GLU A 127 -15.00 2.04 -0.33
CA GLU A 127 -15.35 2.22 1.08
C GLU A 127 -15.64 0.87 1.75
N LEU A 128 -16.48 0.02 1.12
CA LEU A 128 -16.84 -1.32 1.62
C LEU A 128 -15.63 -2.22 1.86
N VAL A 129 -14.73 -2.33 0.87
CA VAL A 129 -13.56 -3.21 0.97
C VAL A 129 -12.63 -2.74 2.09
N ILE A 130 -12.41 -1.44 2.21
CA ILE A 130 -11.53 -0.87 3.22
C ILE A 130 -12.10 -1.04 4.63
N GLU A 131 -13.41 -0.84 4.82
CA GLU A 131 -14.06 -0.95 6.13
C GLU A 131 -14.22 -2.41 6.57
N SER A 132 -14.63 -3.30 5.66
CA SER A 132 -14.78 -4.73 5.97
C SER A 132 -13.44 -5.45 6.14
N ARG A 133 -12.37 -4.95 5.49
CA ARG A 133 -11.07 -5.63 5.36
C ARG A 133 -11.13 -7.02 4.72
N GLU A 134 -12.22 -7.33 4.04
CA GLU A 134 -12.43 -8.60 3.32
C GLU A 134 -11.85 -8.54 1.89
N PHE A 135 -10.59 -8.13 1.76
CA PHE A 135 -9.92 -7.88 0.47
C PHE A 135 -9.93 -9.11 -0.44
N ASP A 136 -9.48 -10.26 0.07
CA ASP A 136 -9.38 -11.51 -0.68
C ASP A 136 -10.74 -12.00 -1.18
N MET A 137 -11.78 -11.86 -0.35
CA MET A 137 -13.12 -12.31 -0.69
C MET A 137 -13.75 -11.42 -1.77
N LEU A 138 -13.63 -10.10 -1.62
CA LEU A 138 -14.29 -9.13 -2.49
C LEU A 138 -13.53 -8.92 -3.79
N LEU A 139 -12.21 -8.74 -3.71
CA LEU A 139 -11.32 -8.39 -4.83
C LEU A 139 -10.49 -9.56 -5.35
N GLY A 140 -10.55 -10.72 -4.71
CA GLY A 140 -9.74 -11.87 -5.11
C GLY A 140 -8.34 -11.83 -4.52
N LYS A 141 -7.58 -12.90 -4.75
CA LYS A 141 -6.24 -13.08 -4.20
C LYS A 141 -5.28 -13.62 -5.25
N LEU A 142 -3.99 -13.36 -5.08
CA LEU A 142 -2.95 -13.97 -5.90
C LEU A 142 -2.62 -15.37 -5.38
N GLU A 143 -2.56 -16.33 -6.29
CA GLU A 143 -2.05 -17.67 -6.03
C GLU A 143 -0.52 -17.68 -6.19
N LYS A 144 0.13 -18.78 -5.77
CA LYS A 144 1.60 -18.89 -5.77
C LYS A 144 2.22 -18.81 -7.18
N ASP A 145 1.47 -19.20 -8.20
CA ASP A 145 1.86 -19.09 -9.61
C ASP A 145 1.73 -17.65 -10.15
N GLY A 146 1.23 -16.72 -9.34
CA GLY A 146 0.94 -15.34 -9.72
C GLY A 146 -0.34 -15.18 -10.55
N SER A 147 -1.14 -16.25 -10.70
CA SER A 147 -2.49 -16.13 -11.21
C SER A 147 -3.41 -15.50 -10.17
N ARG A 148 -4.41 -14.73 -10.61
CA ARG A 148 -5.40 -14.15 -9.71
C ARG A 148 -6.60 -15.08 -9.59
N LYS A 149 -6.90 -15.54 -8.38
CA LYS A 149 -8.19 -16.14 -8.06
C LYS A 149 -9.25 -15.03 -8.00
N PRO A 150 -10.34 -15.12 -8.77
CA PRO A 150 -11.36 -14.08 -8.82
C PRO A 150 -12.07 -13.93 -7.47
N GLY A 151 -12.42 -12.69 -7.15
CA GLY A 151 -13.27 -12.32 -6.03
C GLY A 151 -14.74 -12.22 -6.44
N ILE A 152 -15.56 -11.72 -5.53
CA ILE A 152 -16.99 -11.50 -5.79
C ILE A 152 -17.19 -10.38 -6.84
N ILE A 153 -16.31 -9.37 -6.87
CA ILE A 153 -16.41 -8.22 -7.78
C ILE A 153 -16.35 -8.62 -9.26
N ASP A 154 -15.66 -9.72 -9.59
CA ASP A 154 -15.50 -10.23 -10.96
C ASP A 154 -16.83 -10.72 -11.57
N LYS A 155 -17.86 -10.96 -10.75
CA LYS A 155 -19.20 -11.29 -11.25
C LYS A 155 -19.93 -10.08 -11.83
N PHE A 156 -19.51 -8.87 -11.46
CA PHE A 156 -20.24 -7.63 -11.74
C PHE A 156 -19.58 -6.78 -12.82
N ALA A 157 -18.25 -6.77 -12.87
CA ALA A 157 -17.47 -5.94 -13.77
C ALA A 157 -16.56 -6.77 -14.68
N GLY A 158 -16.49 -6.41 -15.96
CA GLY A 158 -15.58 -7.03 -16.92
C GLY A 158 -14.12 -6.70 -16.66
N ASP A 159 -13.78 -5.41 -16.47
CA ASP A 159 -12.43 -4.98 -16.08
C ASP A 159 -12.42 -4.53 -14.61
N THR A 160 -12.01 -5.43 -13.72
CA THR A 160 -11.91 -5.19 -12.28
C THR A 160 -10.63 -4.45 -11.87
N ARG A 161 -9.66 -4.28 -12.78
CA ARG A 161 -8.37 -3.64 -12.46
C ARG A 161 -8.52 -2.17 -12.06
N SER A 162 -9.43 -1.45 -12.68
CA SER A 162 -9.72 -0.04 -12.33
C SER A 162 -10.25 0.07 -10.90
N ILE A 163 -11.15 -0.83 -10.50
CA ILE A 163 -11.71 -0.89 -9.14
C ILE A 163 -10.61 -1.21 -8.16
N ILE A 164 -9.84 -2.28 -8.40
CA ILE A 164 -8.77 -2.72 -7.50
C ILE A 164 -7.71 -1.61 -7.34
N SER A 165 -7.35 -0.93 -8.43
CA SER A 165 -6.40 0.20 -8.39
C SER A 165 -6.93 1.38 -7.56
N LYS A 166 -8.24 1.66 -7.66
CA LYS A 166 -8.88 2.70 -6.84
C LYS A 166 -8.90 2.33 -5.36
N VAL A 167 -9.20 1.06 -5.03
CA VAL A 167 -9.13 0.58 -3.65
C VAL A 167 -7.69 0.63 -3.12
N ALA A 168 -6.70 0.27 -3.96
CA ALA A 168 -5.29 0.35 -3.60
C ALA A 168 -4.86 1.79 -3.26
N LEU A 169 -5.28 2.76 -4.06
CA LEU A 169 -5.04 4.19 -3.80
C LEU A 169 -5.70 4.65 -2.49
N GLU A 170 -6.91 4.21 -2.20
CA GLU A 170 -7.60 4.54 -0.95
C GLU A 170 -6.90 3.91 0.27
N ALA A 171 -6.41 2.68 0.13
CA ALA A 171 -5.58 2.01 1.15
C ALA A 171 -4.26 2.77 1.39
N GLU A 172 -3.60 3.22 0.33
CA GLU A 172 -2.37 4.04 0.38
C GLU A 172 -2.63 5.37 1.10
N ASN A 173 -3.71 6.08 0.75
CA ASN A 173 -4.10 7.34 1.40
C ASN A 173 -4.42 7.19 2.89
N LYS A 174 -4.91 6.01 3.31
CA LYS A 174 -5.17 5.68 4.72
C LYS A 174 -3.95 5.13 5.46
N GLY A 175 -2.78 5.03 4.80
CA GLY A 175 -1.55 4.52 5.38
C GLY A 175 -1.48 2.99 5.51
N LEU A 176 -2.39 2.26 4.86
CA LEU A 176 -2.41 0.79 4.84
C LEU A 176 -1.48 0.27 3.72
N PHE A 177 -0.19 0.60 3.80
CA PHE A 177 0.78 0.38 2.71
C PHE A 177 0.93 -1.09 2.30
N GLU A 178 0.90 -2.03 3.23
CA GLU A 178 1.04 -3.46 2.90
C GLU A 178 -0.15 -4.02 2.14
N GLU A 179 -1.36 -3.61 2.52
CA GLU A 179 -2.56 -3.98 1.79
C GLU A 179 -2.59 -3.28 0.43
N ALA A 180 -2.15 -2.02 0.36
CA ALA A 180 -1.98 -1.31 -0.92
C ALA A 180 -1.01 -2.05 -1.85
N VAL A 181 0.11 -2.57 -1.35
CA VAL A 181 1.03 -3.42 -2.14
C VAL A 181 0.29 -4.63 -2.72
N ARG A 182 -0.42 -5.41 -1.89
CA ARG A 182 -1.17 -6.59 -2.37
C ARG A 182 -2.22 -6.23 -3.40
N LEU A 183 -2.91 -5.11 -3.22
CA LEU A 183 -3.93 -4.61 -4.14
C LEU A 183 -3.33 -4.13 -5.47
N TYR A 184 -2.19 -3.44 -5.44
CA TYR A 184 -1.48 -3.05 -6.66
C TYR A 184 -0.89 -4.27 -7.40
N GLU A 185 -0.47 -5.32 -6.69
CA GLU A 185 -0.11 -6.59 -7.32
C GLU A 185 -1.31 -7.23 -8.01
N LEU A 186 -2.48 -7.26 -7.36
CA LEU A 186 -3.74 -7.74 -7.95
C LEU A 186 -4.17 -6.93 -9.18
N ALA A 187 -3.93 -5.62 -9.17
CA ALA A 187 -4.18 -4.71 -10.28
C ALA A 187 -3.14 -4.81 -11.41
N LYS A 188 -2.06 -5.59 -11.23
CA LYS A 188 -0.91 -5.70 -12.15
C LYS A 188 -0.21 -4.35 -12.39
N ASN A 189 -0.02 -3.56 -11.34
CA ASN A 189 0.75 -2.31 -11.38
C ASN A 189 2.11 -2.49 -10.69
N PRO A 190 3.15 -2.94 -11.41
CA PRO A 190 4.44 -3.26 -10.80
C PRO A 190 5.17 -2.01 -10.28
N ASP A 191 5.00 -0.85 -10.91
CA ASP A 191 5.67 0.38 -10.50
C ASP A 191 5.25 0.79 -9.10
N LYS A 192 3.94 0.81 -8.82
CA LYS A 192 3.40 1.13 -7.49
C LYS A 192 3.77 0.10 -6.43
N VAL A 193 3.83 -1.18 -6.80
CA VAL A 193 4.28 -2.25 -5.91
C VAL A 193 5.71 -2.01 -5.46
N LEU A 194 6.63 -1.76 -6.40
CA LEU A 194 8.04 -1.55 -6.08
C LEU A 194 8.26 -0.23 -5.34
N GLU A 195 7.56 0.85 -5.72
CA GLU A 195 7.59 2.13 -5.02
C GLU A 195 7.22 1.97 -3.54
N LEU A 196 6.08 1.34 -3.25
CA LEU A 196 5.62 1.14 -1.87
C LEU A 196 6.49 0.15 -1.10
N MET A 197 6.97 -0.91 -1.75
CA MET A 197 7.90 -1.85 -1.12
C MET A 197 9.22 -1.17 -0.76
N ASN A 198 9.76 -0.28 -1.60
CA ASN A 198 10.96 0.49 -1.28
C ASN A 198 10.76 1.36 -0.03
N LYS A 199 9.60 2.03 0.08
CA LYS A 199 9.23 2.83 1.26
C LYS A 199 9.08 1.97 2.52
N LEU A 200 8.53 0.75 2.41
CA LEU A 200 8.35 -0.17 3.53
C LEU A 200 9.67 -0.82 3.97
N LEU A 201 10.55 -1.15 3.04
CA LEU A 201 11.84 -1.80 3.33
C LEU A 201 12.85 -0.82 3.92
N SER A 202 12.93 0.39 3.38
CA SER A 202 13.90 1.41 3.79
C SER A 202 14.10 1.53 5.31
N PRO A 203 13.06 1.72 6.14
CA PRO A 203 13.24 1.92 7.58
C PRO A 203 13.60 0.64 8.38
N VAL A 204 13.48 -0.55 7.79
CA VAL A 204 13.69 -1.83 8.49
C VAL A 204 15.01 -2.54 8.14
N ILE A 205 15.72 -2.08 7.11
CA ILE A 205 16.91 -2.77 6.56
C ILE A 205 18.01 -3.01 7.60
N ALA A 206 18.38 -1.96 8.35
CA ALA A 206 19.46 -2.01 9.33
C ALA A 206 19.09 -2.75 10.63
N GLN A 207 17.80 -3.00 10.87
CA GLN A 207 17.33 -3.63 12.11
C GLN A 207 17.80 -5.09 12.22
N VAL A 208 18.00 -5.59 13.44
CA VAL A 208 18.36 -6.99 13.66
C VAL A 208 17.20 -7.90 13.28
N SER A 209 17.47 -8.94 12.48
CA SER A 209 16.45 -9.91 12.10
C SER A 209 16.15 -10.84 13.28
N VAL A 210 14.95 -10.71 13.84
CA VAL A 210 14.43 -11.57 14.91
C VAL A 210 13.27 -12.38 14.33
N PRO A 211 13.08 -13.66 14.73
CA PRO A 211 11.93 -14.44 14.29
C PRO A 211 10.61 -13.70 14.55
N GLN A 212 9.73 -13.67 13.56
CA GLN A 212 8.43 -12.95 13.58
C GLN A 212 8.54 -11.41 13.62
N SER A 213 9.74 -10.86 13.39
CA SER A 213 9.91 -9.41 13.29
C SER A 213 9.21 -8.83 12.06
N ASN A 214 8.91 -7.54 12.13
CA ASN A 214 8.40 -6.80 10.98
C ASN A 214 9.36 -6.89 9.76
N LYS A 215 10.67 -6.82 10.02
CA LYS A 215 11.72 -6.98 9.02
C LYS A 215 11.60 -8.31 8.28
N GLU A 216 11.48 -9.43 9.01
CA GLU A 216 11.39 -10.76 8.41
C GLU A 216 10.15 -10.91 7.54
N ARG A 217 9.00 -10.44 8.01
CA ARG A 217 7.75 -10.48 7.24
C ARG A 217 7.82 -9.66 5.95
N LEU A 218 8.36 -8.45 6.03
CA LEU A 218 8.58 -7.59 4.85
C LEU A 218 9.63 -8.18 3.89
N LYS A 219 10.70 -8.76 4.42
CA LYS A 219 11.72 -9.49 3.64
C LYS A 219 11.09 -10.63 2.85
N ASN A 220 10.32 -11.48 3.51
CA ASN A 220 9.67 -12.63 2.88
C ASN A 220 8.70 -12.20 1.78
N THR A 221 7.97 -11.11 2.02
CA THR A 221 7.07 -10.52 1.02
C THR A 221 7.85 -9.99 -0.18
N ALA A 222 8.92 -9.22 0.05
CA ALA A 222 9.76 -8.66 -0.99
C ALA A 222 10.45 -9.75 -1.84
N VAL A 223 11.00 -10.78 -1.20
CA VAL A 223 11.62 -11.92 -1.90
C VAL A 223 10.58 -12.64 -2.78
N ALA A 224 9.38 -12.89 -2.26
CA ALA A 224 8.32 -13.52 -3.04
C ALA A 224 7.90 -12.67 -4.26
N ILE A 225 7.85 -11.35 -4.12
CA ILE A 225 7.59 -10.42 -5.25
C ILE A 225 8.74 -10.49 -6.27
N ALA A 226 9.99 -10.44 -5.81
CA ALA A 226 11.18 -10.49 -6.65
C ALA A 226 11.24 -11.78 -7.49
N GLU A 227 11.00 -12.92 -6.86
CA GLU A 227 10.95 -14.23 -7.53
C GLU A 227 9.86 -14.28 -8.60
N ARG A 228 8.65 -13.79 -8.28
CA ARG A 228 7.54 -13.72 -9.23
C ARG A 228 7.87 -12.82 -10.41
N TYR A 229 8.32 -11.59 -10.18
CA TYR A 229 8.60 -10.63 -11.26
C TYR A 229 9.73 -11.11 -12.17
N ARG A 230 10.73 -11.78 -11.61
CA ARG A 230 11.80 -12.43 -12.39
C ARG A 230 11.27 -13.59 -13.24
N SER A 231 10.37 -14.41 -12.69
CA SER A 231 9.80 -15.56 -13.43
C SER A 231 8.84 -15.14 -14.56
N GLN A 232 8.11 -14.04 -14.38
CA GLN A 232 7.10 -13.55 -15.32
C GLN A 232 7.66 -12.55 -16.34
N GLY A 233 8.89 -12.06 -16.15
CA GLY A 233 9.47 -11.02 -17.00
C GLY A 233 8.77 -9.66 -16.85
N THR A 234 8.23 -9.36 -15.67
CA THR A 234 7.47 -8.13 -15.42
C THR A 234 8.40 -6.93 -15.52
N ALA A 235 8.09 -6.01 -16.45
CA ALA A 235 8.82 -4.76 -16.61
C ALA A 235 8.23 -3.68 -15.70
N ALA A 236 9.02 -3.22 -14.74
CA ALA A 236 8.76 -2.01 -13.97
C ALA A 236 9.74 -0.91 -14.40
N GLU A 237 9.48 0.33 -13.96
CA GLU A 237 10.40 1.44 -14.14
C GLU A 237 11.79 1.07 -13.59
N LYS A 238 12.83 1.34 -14.38
CA LYS A 238 14.21 0.97 -14.04
C LYS A 238 14.66 1.55 -12.70
N SER A 239 14.21 2.76 -12.37
CA SER A 239 14.52 3.46 -11.11
C SER A 239 14.03 2.64 -9.91
N PHE A 240 12.72 2.41 -9.78
CA PHE A 240 12.11 1.65 -8.68
C PHE A 240 12.66 0.23 -8.58
N ASN A 241 12.88 -0.41 -9.72
CA ASN A 241 13.42 -1.75 -9.79
C ASN A 241 14.87 -1.84 -9.28
N SER A 242 15.73 -0.89 -9.70
CA SER A 242 17.12 -0.83 -9.25
C SER A 242 17.22 -0.55 -7.74
N THR A 243 16.41 0.37 -7.22
CA THR A 243 16.31 0.64 -5.78
C THR A 243 15.85 -0.60 -5.03
N PHE A 244 14.82 -1.30 -5.52
CA PHE A 244 14.27 -2.47 -4.84
C PHE A 244 15.29 -3.60 -4.67
N TYR A 245 16.01 -3.96 -5.73
CA TYR A 245 17.05 -4.98 -5.64
C TYR A 245 18.23 -4.53 -4.77
N LEU A 246 18.63 -3.25 -4.85
CA LEU A 246 19.66 -2.71 -3.97
C LEU A 246 19.27 -2.79 -2.49
N LEU A 247 18.01 -2.48 -2.15
CA LEU A 247 17.51 -2.61 -0.77
C LEU A 247 17.49 -4.08 -0.32
N LEU A 248 17.11 -5.03 -1.18
CA LEU A 248 17.19 -6.46 -0.88
C LEU A 248 18.62 -6.96 -0.63
N ASP A 249 19.57 -6.50 -1.44
CA ASP A 249 20.98 -6.83 -1.26
C ASP A 249 21.52 -6.21 0.04
N LEU A 250 21.11 -4.99 0.38
CA LEU A 250 21.43 -4.35 1.66
C LEU A 250 20.82 -5.11 2.86
N MET A 251 19.61 -5.66 2.74
CA MET A 251 19.06 -6.54 3.78
C MET A 251 19.94 -7.76 3.98
N THR A 252 20.40 -8.38 2.89
CA THR A 252 21.30 -9.53 2.94
C THR A 252 22.63 -9.16 3.62
N PHE A 253 23.19 -8.00 3.31
CA PHE A 253 24.37 -7.45 3.98
C PHE A 253 24.15 -7.31 5.50
N PHE A 254 23.07 -6.67 5.93
CA PHE A 254 22.82 -6.48 7.36
C PHE A 254 22.53 -7.80 8.09
N ASP A 255 21.89 -8.76 7.43
CA ASP A 255 21.66 -10.07 8.04
C ASP A 255 22.98 -10.84 8.27
N GLU A 256 23.91 -10.81 7.30
CA GLU A 256 25.25 -11.40 7.46
C GLU A 256 26.10 -10.63 8.49
N TYR A 257 25.97 -9.31 8.55
CA TYR A 257 26.63 -8.45 9.54
C TYR A 257 26.17 -8.79 10.96
N HIS A 258 24.85 -8.87 11.20
CA HIS A 258 24.28 -9.20 12.50
C HIS A 258 24.51 -10.66 12.91
N ALA A 259 24.66 -11.57 11.94
CA ALA A 259 25.07 -12.96 12.18
C ALA A 259 26.57 -13.09 12.56
N GLY A 260 27.36 -12.02 12.44
CA GLY A 260 28.79 -12.03 12.75
C GLY A 260 29.67 -12.62 11.63
N HIS A 261 29.12 -12.87 10.44
CA HIS A 261 29.86 -13.35 9.27
C HIS A 261 30.58 -12.19 8.57
N VAL A 262 31.59 -11.64 9.24
CA VAL A 262 32.34 -10.44 8.83
C VAL A 262 32.85 -10.52 7.39
N ASP A 263 33.41 -11.65 6.96
CA ASP A 263 34.00 -11.79 5.63
C ASP A 263 32.92 -11.84 4.53
N ARG A 264 31.80 -12.52 4.77
CA ARG A 264 30.66 -12.53 3.82
C ARG A 264 30.01 -11.17 3.70
N ALA A 265 29.82 -10.47 4.83
CA ALA A 265 29.28 -9.12 4.83
C ALA A 265 30.20 -8.17 4.05
N TYR A 266 31.53 -8.34 4.16
CA TYR A 266 32.49 -7.59 3.37
C TYR A 266 32.38 -7.87 1.85
N ASP A 267 32.27 -9.15 1.46
CA ASP A 267 32.11 -9.51 0.04
C ASP A 267 30.83 -8.90 -0.57
N VAL A 268 29.74 -8.83 0.20
CA VAL A 268 28.49 -8.21 -0.26
C VAL A 268 28.66 -6.70 -0.44
N ILE A 269 29.27 -5.98 0.51
CA ILE A 269 29.45 -4.52 0.39
C ILE A 269 30.40 -4.16 -0.77
N GLU A 270 31.43 -4.97 -1.02
CA GLU A 270 32.33 -4.81 -2.17
C GLU A 270 31.58 -4.98 -3.50
N ARG A 271 30.71 -5.99 -3.60
CA ARG A 271 29.89 -6.23 -4.81
C ARG A 271 28.84 -5.16 -5.05
N LEU A 272 28.24 -4.63 -3.98
CA LEU A 272 27.24 -3.56 -4.06
C LEU A 272 27.80 -2.28 -4.66
N LYS A 273 29.13 -2.06 -4.56
CA LYS A 273 29.80 -0.84 -5.04
C LYS A 273 29.13 0.44 -4.54
N LEU A 274 28.51 0.37 -3.35
CA LEU A 274 27.81 1.51 -2.76
C LEU A 274 28.82 2.46 -2.08
N LEU A 275 29.87 1.90 -1.50
CA LEU A 275 30.89 2.62 -0.75
C LEU A 275 32.24 2.64 -1.49
N PRO A 276 33.04 3.71 -1.35
CA PRO A 276 34.41 3.72 -1.85
C PRO A 276 35.32 2.89 -0.94
N LEU A 277 35.88 1.81 -1.50
CA LEU A 277 36.91 1.00 -0.84
C LEU A 277 38.33 1.48 -1.19
N THR A 278 38.47 2.47 -2.07
CA THR A 278 39.77 3.09 -2.39
C THR A 278 39.62 4.60 -2.40
N GLN A 279 40.71 5.33 -2.06
CA GLN A 279 40.71 6.78 -2.02
C GLN A 279 40.37 7.40 -3.39
N GLU A 280 40.79 6.76 -4.48
CA GLU A 280 40.54 7.19 -5.86
C GLU A 280 39.06 7.10 -6.25
N SER A 281 38.33 6.14 -5.68
CA SER A 281 36.91 5.93 -5.98
C SER A 281 35.97 6.88 -5.22
N VAL A 282 36.49 7.70 -4.29
CA VAL A 282 35.66 8.56 -3.43
C VAL A 282 34.84 9.55 -4.24
N GLU A 283 35.47 10.31 -5.15
CA GLU A 283 34.77 11.33 -5.94
C GLU A 283 33.69 10.73 -6.86
N GLU A 284 33.99 9.61 -7.50
CA GLU A 284 33.04 8.87 -8.34
C GLU A 284 31.81 8.43 -7.52
N ARG A 285 32.03 7.92 -6.30
CA ARG A 285 30.93 7.47 -5.43
C ARG A 285 30.13 8.65 -4.87
N VAL A 286 30.76 9.80 -4.59
CA VAL A 286 30.04 11.03 -4.20
C VAL A 286 29.15 11.53 -5.33
N ALA A 287 29.62 11.45 -6.58
CA ALA A 287 28.80 11.78 -7.75
C ALA A 287 27.62 10.81 -7.90
N ALA A 288 27.85 9.50 -7.77
CA ALA A 288 26.82 8.47 -7.80
C ALA A 288 25.80 8.60 -6.64
N PHE A 289 26.22 9.11 -5.48
CA PHE A 289 25.32 9.33 -4.35
C PHE A 289 24.12 10.22 -4.70
N ARG A 290 24.32 11.21 -5.59
CA ARG A 290 23.27 12.15 -6.00
C ARG A 290 22.18 11.50 -6.85
N SER A 291 22.45 10.35 -7.48
CA SER A 291 21.47 9.63 -8.29
C SER A 291 20.71 8.54 -7.52
N PHE A 292 21.09 8.26 -6.28
CA PHE A 292 20.35 7.30 -5.44
C PHE A 292 19.03 7.88 -4.96
N SER A 293 18.02 7.02 -4.87
CA SER A 293 16.71 7.37 -4.33
C SER A 293 16.80 7.69 -2.83
N ASP A 294 15.82 8.42 -2.31
CA ASP A 294 15.76 8.77 -0.90
C ASP A 294 15.87 7.54 0.00
N GLU A 295 15.19 6.45 -0.35
CA GLU A 295 15.16 5.20 0.42
C GLU A 295 16.58 4.64 0.68
N VAL A 296 17.46 4.70 -0.32
CA VAL A 296 18.85 4.25 -0.19
C VAL A 296 19.67 5.25 0.62
N ARG A 297 19.48 6.55 0.36
CA ARG A 297 20.22 7.62 1.05
C ARG A 297 19.99 7.62 2.56
N HIS A 298 18.76 7.38 3.00
CA HIS A 298 18.42 7.28 4.43
C HIS A 298 19.15 6.13 5.15
N ASN A 299 19.47 5.05 4.45
CA ASN A 299 20.16 3.89 5.01
C ASN A 299 21.69 4.02 5.02
N LEU A 300 22.25 5.01 4.32
CA LEU A 300 23.70 5.10 4.10
C LEU A 300 24.49 5.27 5.41
N SER A 301 23.95 5.99 6.39
CA SER A 301 24.61 6.22 7.69
C SER A 301 24.88 4.89 8.40
N GLU A 302 23.87 4.01 8.45
CA GLU A 302 23.98 2.69 9.07
C GLU A 302 24.90 1.75 8.27
N VAL A 303 24.84 1.82 6.93
CA VAL A 303 25.71 1.03 6.06
C VAL A 303 27.18 1.41 6.27
N LEU A 304 27.49 2.70 6.39
CA LEU A 304 28.85 3.19 6.68
C LEU A 304 29.35 2.72 8.05
N LEU A 305 28.51 2.79 9.08
CA LEU A 305 28.87 2.31 10.42
C LEU A 305 29.10 0.79 10.42
N ALA A 306 28.25 0.02 9.76
CA ALA A 306 28.43 -1.43 9.64
C ALA A 306 29.71 -1.78 8.88
N ALA A 307 29.98 -1.12 7.75
CA ALA A 307 31.20 -1.30 6.97
C ALA A 307 32.46 -0.94 7.79
N MET A 308 32.44 0.17 8.53
CA MET A 308 33.55 0.57 9.39
C MET A 308 33.77 -0.43 10.54
N ASN A 309 32.71 -0.95 11.14
CA ASN A 309 32.79 -2.00 12.16
C ASN A 309 33.39 -3.30 11.61
N ILE A 310 33.05 -3.68 10.37
CA ILE A 310 33.63 -4.84 9.67
C ILE A 310 35.13 -4.64 9.49
N LEU A 311 35.56 -3.48 8.95
CA LEU A 311 36.97 -3.14 8.77
C LEU A 311 37.75 -3.17 10.09
N PHE A 312 37.18 -2.58 11.13
CA PHE A 312 37.78 -2.56 12.47
C PHE A 312 37.93 -3.96 13.06
N THR A 313 36.91 -4.82 12.87
CA THR A 313 36.94 -6.21 13.33
C THR A 313 37.99 -7.03 12.58
N GLN A 314 38.09 -6.86 11.26
CA GLN A 314 39.14 -7.49 10.46
C GLN A 314 40.54 -7.01 10.89
N TYR A 315 40.71 -5.72 11.15
CA TYR A 315 41.97 -5.17 11.65
C TYR A 315 42.38 -5.76 13.00
N LYS A 316 41.44 -5.86 13.95
CA LYS A 316 41.66 -6.55 15.23
C LYS A 316 42.04 -8.01 15.06
N ARG A 317 41.41 -8.74 14.12
CA ARG A 317 41.78 -10.14 13.82
C ARG A 317 43.20 -10.26 13.26
N VAL A 318 43.62 -9.31 12.42
CA VAL A 318 44.97 -9.27 11.84
C VAL A 318 46.03 -8.97 12.90
N ARG A 319 45.78 -8.04 13.84
CA ARG A 319 46.71 -7.71 14.93
C ARG A 319 46.68 -8.66 16.14
N GLY A 320 45.52 -9.26 16.43
CA GLY A 320 45.34 -10.16 17.57
C GLY A 320 45.76 -11.62 17.31
N ALA A 321 46.16 -11.95 16.08
CA ALA A 321 46.67 -13.28 15.76
C ALA A 321 48.03 -13.51 16.44
N PRO A 322 48.22 -14.60 17.22
CA PRO A 322 49.47 -14.84 17.93
C PRO A 322 50.63 -15.00 16.93
N ALA A 323 51.73 -14.31 17.21
CA ALA A 323 52.99 -14.44 16.48
C ALA A 323 53.48 -15.90 16.58
N GLY A 324 53.24 -16.70 15.53
CA GLY A 324 53.61 -18.11 15.52
C GLY A 324 52.83 -19.03 14.58
N THR A 325 51.81 -18.55 13.85
CA THR A 325 51.12 -19.40 12.86
C THR A 325 52.07 -19.70 11.68
N PRO A 326 52.38 -20.98 11.36
CA PRO A 326 53.28 -21.31 10.27
C PRO A 326 52.69 -20.87 8.92
N GLY A 327 53.42 -20.04 8.17
CA GLY A 327 53.06 -19.63 6.80
C GLY A 327 52.57 -18.19 6.59
N ARG A 328 52.55 -17.32 7.62
CA ARG A 328 52.26 -15.88 7.46
C ARG A 328 53.49 -15.03 7.76
N SER A 329 54.02 -14.33 6.75
CA SER A 329 55.12 -13.38 6.97
C SER A 329 54.59 -12.09 7.62
N GLN A 330 55.37 -11.49 8.53
CA GLN A 330 55.04 -10.21 9.19
C GLN A 330 54.73 -9.09 8.18
N ILE A 331 55.39 -9.10 7.04
CA ILE A 331 55.20 -8.14 5.94
C ILE A 331 53.76 -8.19 5.40
N THR A 332 53.19 -9.39 5.17
CA THR A 332 51.78 -9.51 4.74
C THR A 332 50.76 -9.04 5.78
N ILE A 333 51.11 -9.09 7.07
CA ILE A 333 50.22 -8.64 8.17
C ILE A 333 50.21 -7.11 8.21
N GLU A 334 51.38 -6.48 8.10
CA GLU A 334 51.52 -5.02 8.05
C GLU A 334 50.88 -4.42 6.80
N ASP A 335 51.08 -5.04 5.64
CA ASP A 335 50.52 -4.59 4.36
C ASP A 335 48.99 -4.66 4.38
N ARG A 336 48.42 -5.76 4.87
CA ARG A 336 46.96 -5.91 5.01
C ARG A 336 46.36 -4.98 6.06
N GLY A 337 47.10 -4.70 7.15
CA GLY A 337 46.73 -3.67 8.12
C GLY A 337 46.74 -2.26 7.53
N MET A 338 47.71 -1.95 6.67
CA MET A 338 47.78 -0.67 5.96
C MET A 338 46.62 -0.51 4.96
N GLN A 339 46.28 -1.57 4.24
CA GLN A 339 45.14 -1.58 3.31
C GLN A 339 43.80 -1.33 4.02
N LEU A 340 43.54 -2.00 5.15
CA LEU A 340 42.31 -1.79 5.93
C LEU A 340 42.20 -0.37 6.49
N ARG A 341 43.32 0.24 6.89
CA ARG A 341 43.35 1.65 7.31
C ARG A 341 43.10 2.60 6.14
N SER A 342 43.66 2.32 4.97
CA SER A 342 43.40 3.11 3.76
C SER A 342 41.91 3.06 3.38
N GLN A 343 41.28 1.89 3.47
CA GLN A 343 39.84 1.72 3.25
C GLN A 343 39.00 2.52 4.24
N ALA A 344 39.34 2.47 5.53
CA ALA A 344 38.68 3.26 6.57
C ALA A 344 38.76 4.77 6.30
N ARG A 345 39.93 5.28 5.86
CA ARG A 345 40.11 6.69 5.48
C ARG A 345 39.29 7.09 4.27
N ALA A 346 39.16 6.21 3.27
CA ALA A 346 38.30 6.44 2.12
C ALA A 346 36.83 6.60 2.54
N LEU A 347 36.34 5.75 3.46
CA LEU A 347 34.98 5.85 4.00
C LEU A 347 34.73 7.15 4.77
N ILE A 348 35.69 7.63 5.56
CA ILE A 348 35.58 8.90 6.31
C ILE A 348 35.59 10.09 5.36
N THR A 349 36.50 10.08 4.39
CA THR A 349 36.56 11.13 3.36
C THR A 349 35.24 11.21 2.62
N PHE A 350 34.69 10.06 2.23
CA PHE A 350 33.38 9.96 1.61
C PHE A 350 32.25 10.50 2.50
N ALA A 351 32.19 10.09 3.76
CA ALA A 351 31.20 10.56 4.73
C ALA A 351 31.25 12.09 4.94
N GLY A 352 32.43 12.70 4.89
CA GLY A 352 32.62 14.14 4.99
C GLY A 352 32.27 14.93 3.73
N MET A 353 32.31 14.30 2.55
CA MET A 353 32.03 14.96 1.26
C MET A 353 30.56 14.90 0.84
N ILE A 354 29.76 14.03 1.44
CA ILE A 354 28.35 13.86 1.08
C ILE A 354 27.53 15.05 1.62
N PRO A 355 26.70 15.72 0.77
CA PRO A 355 25.84 16.83 1.18
C PRO A 355 24.54 16.32 1.84
N TYR A 356 24.67 15.45 2.84
CA TYR A 356 23.57 14.85 3.57
C TYR A 356 23.90 14.91 5.06
N ASN A 357 22.98 15.44 5.86
CA ASN A 357 23.11 15.40 7.31
C ASN A 357 22.92 13.97 7.79
N MET A 358 24.02 13.21 7.82
CA MET A 358 24.07 11.91 8.46
C MET A 358 23.71 12.07 9.94
N ALA A 359 23.10 11.04 10.54
CA ALA A 359 22.70 11.09 11.95
C ALA A 359 23.88 11.59 12.81
N GLY A 360 23.66 12.56 13.69
CA GLY A 360 24.69 13.49 14.19
C GLY A 360 25.97 12.86 14.77
N ASP A 361 25.90 11.63 15.28
CA ASP A 361 27.04 10.92 15.87
C ASP A 361 27.81 10.03 14.87
N THR A 362 27.31 9.85 13.65
CA THR A 362 27.87 8.92 12.65
C THR A 362 29.32 9.28 12.34
N ASN A 363 29.59 10.53 11.99
CA ASN A 363 30.94 11.00 11.66
C ASN A 363 31.88 10.90 12.87
N ALA A 364 31.40 11.21 14.07
CA ALA A 364 32.20 11.10 15.30
C ALA A 364 32.59 9.65 15.59
N ARG A 365 31.65 8.70 15.43
CA ARG A 365 31.91 7.26 15.61
C ARG A 365 32.87 6.70 14.56
N LEU A 366 32.74 7.12 13.30
CA LEU A 366 33.65 6.72 12.22
C LEU A 366 35.09 7.17 12.54
N VAL A 367 35.28 8.43 12.95
CA VAL A 367 36.59 8.97 13.33
C VAL A 367 37.15 8.25 14.57
N GLN A 368 36.32 7.97 15.58
CA GLN A 368 36.75 7.24 16.77
C GLN A 368 37.26 5.83 16.41
N MET A 369 36.58 5.11 15.51
CA MET A 369 37.02 3.79 15.08
C MET A 369 38.33 3.83 14.29
N GLU A 370 38.56 4.85 13.47
CA GLU A 370 39.82 5.01 12.74
C GLU A 370 40.99 5.34 13.68
N LEU A 371 40.76 6.20 14.68
CA LEU A 371 41.76 6.49 15.70
C LEU A 371 42.18 5.23 16.45
N LEU A 372 41.25 4.30 16.71
CA LEU A 372 41.55 3.00 17.32
C LEU A 372 42.29 2.03 16.38
N MET A 373 42.38 2.34 15.08
CA MET A 373 43.16 1.58 14.10
C MET A 373 44.59 2.13 13.91
N ASN A 374 44.90 3.34 14.39
CA ASN A 374 46.21 3.95 14.19
C ASN A 374 47.35 3.31 14.99
#